data_AF-A0A7J0GG90-F1
#
_entry.id   AF-A0A7J0GG90-F1
#
_cell.length_a   1.000
_cell.length_b   1.000
_cell.length_c   1.000
_cell.angle_alpha   90.00
_cell.angle_beta   90.00
_cell.angle_gamma   90.00
#
_symmetry.space_group_name_H-M   'P 1'
#
loop_
_entity.id
_entity.type
_entity.pdbx_description
1 polymer ?
#
loop_
_entity_poly.entity_id
_entity_poly.type
_entity_poly.pdbx_seq_one_letter_code
_entity_poly.pdbx_strand_id
1 'polypeptide(L)'
;MFSMHARPKYAAREAEIVAQAGRKNAITISTNMAGRGTDIILGGNPKMLAKEIIEDSLLSFLTQEAPDFEVDGEPISQQVLSKIKVGPSSLALLAKTALMESVEMGQSTEMQELKKLVDEQSEMYPLGPSIALAYLSVLEDCEKHCFNEGLEVKRLGGLHVIGTSLHESRRIDNQVRKLSTLTVRRE
;
A
#
# COMPACT_ATOMS: atom_id res chain seq x y z
N MET A 1 5.86 2.04 10.85
CA MET A 1 6.41 3.41 10.74
C MET A 1 7.19 3.49 9.45
N PHE A 2 6.95 4.47 8.57
CA PHE A 2 7.64 4.57 7.28
C PHE A 2 8.50 5.83 7.18
N SER A 3 9.66 5.72 6.54
CA SER A 3 10.57 6.83 6.26
C SER A 3 10.78 6.99 4.75
N MET A 4 10.72 8.23 4.27
CA MET A 4 10.87 8.58 2.86
C MET A 4 12.08 9.49 2.64
N HIS A 5 12.71 9.39 1.47
CA HIS A 5 13.91 10.10 1.09
C HIS A 5 13.74 10.67 -0.31
N ALA A 6 13.50 11.99 -0.42
CA ALA A 6 13.14 12.77 -1.62
C ALA A 6 14.06 12.61 -2.85
N ARG A 7 14.24 11.39 -3.33
CA ARG A 7 15.10 10.96 -4.43
C ARG A 7 14.18 10.53 -5.56
N PRO A 8 14.36 11.05 -6.79
CA PRO A 8 13.46 10.75 -7.91
C PRO A 8 13.25 9.25 -8.17
N LYS A 9 14.29 8.43 -7.98
CA LYS A 9 14.23 6.98 -8.13
C LYS A 9 13.24 6.27 -7.22
N TYR A 10 12.83 6.89 -6.11
CA TYR A 10 11.88 6.33 -5.15
C TYR A 10 10.50 6.98 -5.23
N ALA A 11 10.29 7.95 -6.13
CA ALA A 11 9.06 8.74 -6.17
C ALA A 11 7.78 7.89 -6.28
N ALA A 12 7.80 6.84 -7.10
CA ALA A 12 6.65 5.93 -7.23
C ALA A 12 6.35 5.24 -5.88
N ARG A 13 7.35 4.61 -5.27
CA ARG A 13 7.21 3.95 -3.96
C ARG A 13 6.83 4.91 -2.84
N GLU A 14 7.38 6.12 -2.86
CA GLU A 14 7.02 7.16 -1.90
C GLU A 14 5.56 7.57 -2.07
N ALA A 15 5.09 7.76 -3.30
CA ALA A 15 3.68 8.05 -3.56
C ALA A 15 2.76 6.95 -3.01
N GLU A 16 3.14 5.69 -3.15
CA GLU A 16 2.41 4.56 -2.57
C GLU A 16 2.29 4.68 -1.04
N ILE A 17 3.40 4.97 -0.36
CA ILE A 17 3.41 5.12 1.10
C ILE A 17 2.62 6.37 1.53
N VAL A 18 2.74 7.50 0.81
CA VAL A 18 2.00 8.74 1.10
C VAL A 18 0.50 8.53 0.97
N ALA A 19 0.06 7.82 -0.06
CA ALA A 19 -1.36 7.54 -0.28
C ALA A 19 -2.00 6.77 0.90
N GLN A 20 -1.19 6.03 1.67
CA GLN A 20 -1.61 5.30 2.87
C GLN A 20 -1.40 6.07 4.19
N ALA A 21 -0.80 7.27 4.16
CA ALA A 21 -0.44 8.00 5.36
C ALA A 21 -1.64 8.53 6.17
N GLY A 22 -2.84 8.58 5.57
CA GLY A 22 -4.05 9.07 6.22
C GLY A 22 -4.84 8.01 7.01
N ARG A 23 -4.28 6.80 7.19
CA ARG A 23 -4.87 5.73 7.98
C ARG A 23 -4.76 5.96 9.48
N LYS A 24 -5.63 5.34 10.26
CA LYS A 24 -5.62 5.44 11.72
C LYS A 24 -4.32 4.86 12.26
N ASN A 25 -3.72 5.54 13.24
CA ASN A 25 -2.45 5.18 13.86
C ASN A 25 -1.23 5.15 12.91
N ALA A 26 -1.37 5.63 11.67
CA ALA A 26 -0.25 5.70 10.74
C ALA A 26 0.71 6.84 11.13
N ILE A 27 2.01 6.54 11.14
CA ILE A 27 3.08 7.52 11.35
C ILE A 27 4.03 7.43 10.17
N THR A 28 4.14 8.55 9.45
CA THR A 28 4.98 8.71 8.27
C THR A 28 5.99 9.83 8.49
N ILE A 29 7.26 9.52 8.32
CA ILE A 29 8.35 10.51 8.34
C ILE A 29 8.75 10.82 6.90
N SER A 30 8.56 12.08 6.51
CA SER A 30 9.02 12.62 5.23
C SER A 30 10.25 13.48 5.44
N THR A 31 11.29 13.27 4.63
CA THR A 31 12.48 14.14 4.59
C THR A 31 12.41 15.06 3.38
N ASN A 32 12.68 16.36 3.58
CA ASN A 32 12.80 17.36 2.50
C ASN A 32 11.62 17.36 1.49
N MET A 33 10.37 17.32 1.98
CA MET A 33 9.15 17.20 1.17
C MET A 33 9.05 15.94 0.29
N ALA A 34 9.63 14.82 0.71
CA ALA A 34 9.37 13.52 0.07
C ALA A 34 7.86 13.25 0.04
N GLY A 35 7.37 12.73 -1.09
CA GLY A 35 5.93 12.56 -1.31
C GLY A 35 5.19 13.79 -1.85
N ARG A 36 5.90 14.86 -2.23
CA ARG A 36 5.28 16.05 -2.86
C ARG A 36 4.53 15.66 -4.13
N GLY A 37 3.28 16.11 -4.24
CA GLY A 37 2.43 15.87 -5.40
C GLY A 37 1.59 14.60 -5.32
N THR A 38 1.64 13.89 -4.19
CA THR A 38 0.74 12.79 -3.88
C THR A 38 -0.27 13.22 -2.82
N ASP A 39 -1.55 12.97 -3.07
CA ASP A 39 -2.61 13.28 -2.13
C ASP A 39 -2.65 12.25 -0.99
N ILE A 40 -2.82 12.74 0.23
CA ILE A 40 -3.03 11.89 1.42
C ILE A 40 -4.53 11.68 1.57
N ILE A 41 -4.98 10.44 1.43
CA ILE A 41 -6.39 10.06 1.56
C ILE A 41 -6.63 9.61 3.01
N LEU A 42 -7.60 10.22 3.70
CA LEU A 42 -8.00 9.77 5.03
C LEU A 42 -8.62 8.37 4.92
N GLY A 43 -8.13 7.43 5.73
CA GLY A 43 -8.47 6.01 5.60
C GLY A 43 -7.64 5.23 4.57
N GLY A 44 -6.74 5.89 3.83
CA GLY A 44 -5.85 5.26 2.86
C GLY A 44 -6.48 4.96 1.51
N ASN A 45 -5.70 4.39 0.59
CA ASN A 45 -6.15 4.05 -0.76
C ASN A 45 -6.63 2.57 -0.82
N PRO A 46 -7.92 2.31 -1.10
CA PRO A 46 -8.49 0.96 -1.07
C PRO A 46 -7.96 0.04 -2.18
N LYS A 47 -7.68 0.58 -3.38
CA LYS A 47 -7.13 -0.22 -4.50
C LYS A 47 -5.76 -0.80 -4.17
N MET A 48 -4.95 0.02 -3.52
CA MET A 48 -3.62 -0.37 -3.07
C MET A 48 -3.67 -1.41 -1.95
N LEU A 49 -4.57 -1.24 -0.98
CA LEU A 49 -4.75 -2.22 0.10
C LEU A 49 -5.25 -3.55 -0.44
N ALA A 50 -6.23 -3.53 -1.35
CA ALA A 50 -6.74 -4.75 -1.98
C ALA A 50 -5.64 -5.47 -2.76
N LYS A 51 -4.83 -4.72 -3.51
CA LYS A 51 -3.66 -5.27 -4.21
C LYS A 51 -2.67 -5.91 -3.24
N GLU A 52 -2.31 -5.22 -2.17
CA GLU A 52 -1.38 -5.72 -1.14
C GLU A 52 -1.90 -7.00 -0.48
N ILE A 53 -3.20 -7.04 -0.10
CA ILE A 53 -3.84 -8.23 0.48
C ILE A 53 -3.78 -9.43 -0.48
N ILE A 54 -4.11 -9.21 -1.76
CA ILE A 54 -4.10 -10.27 -2.77
C ILE A 54 -2.66 -10.76 -3.03
N GLU A 55 -1.71 -9.83 -3.20
CA GLU A 55 -0.30 -10.15 -3.40
C GLU A 55 0.26 -10.94 -2.21
N ASP A 56 0.09 -10.44 -0.98
CA ASP A 56 0.61 -11.09 0.23
C ASP A 56 -0.01 -12.48 0.45
N SER A 57 -1.34 -12.60 0.27
CA SER A 57 -2.05 -13.87 0.40
C SER A 57 -1.50 -14.88 -0.62
N LEU A 58 -1.46 -14.53 -1.91
CA LEU A 58 -1.04 -15.46 -2.97
C LEU A 58 0.46 -15.74 -2.94
N LEU A 59 1.31 -14.75 -2.65
CA LEU A 59 2.75 -14.96 -2.46
C LEU A 59 3.01 -15.90 -1.28
N SER A 60 2.29 -15.76 -0.17
CA SER A 60 2.44 -16.64 0.99
C SER A 60 2.09 -18.10 0.65
N PHE A 61 1.05 -18.32 -0.17
CA PHE A 61 0.70 -19.67 -0.65
C PHE A 61 1.74 -20.25 -1.61
N LEU A 62 2.34 -19.42 -2.47
CA LEU A 62 3.31 -19.87 -3.48
C LEU A 62 4.74 -20.08 -2.93
N THR A 63 5.04 -19.59 -1.72
CA THR A 63 6.40 -19.58 -1.15
C THR A 63 6.61 -20.53 0.02
N GLN A 64 5.75 -21.53 0.23
CA GLN A 64 5.92 -22.50 1.32
C GLN A 64 7.25 -23.28 1.22
N GLU A 65 8.28 -22.80 1.92
CA GLU A 65 9.26 -23.62 2.64
C GLU A 65 9.31 -23.19 4.11
N ALA A 66 9.60 -24.19 4.97
CA ALA A 66 9.25 -24.36 6.38
C ALA A 66 10.02 -23.47 7.40
N PRO A 67 9.68 -23.50 8.70
CA PRO A 67 10.32 -22.67 9.73
C PRO A 67 11.69 -23.25 10.13
N ASP A 68 12.69 -22.39 10.38
CA ASP A 68 13.41 -22.30 11.68
C ASP A 68 14.83 -21.67 11.64
N PHE A 69 15.08 -20.89 12.69
CA PHE A 69 16.31 -20.65 13.48
C PHE A 69 17.47 -19.73 13.02
N GLU A 70 18.18 -19.26 14.06
CA GLU A 70 18.76 -17.93 14.34
C GLU A 70 20.21 -17.65 13.86
N VAL A 71 20.77 -16.51 14.34
CA VAL A 71 22.17 -16.01 14.49
C VAL A 71 22.35 -14.64 13.79
N ASP A 72 22.73 -13.51 14.39
CA ASP A 72 23.12 -13.07 15.75
C ASP A 72 22.78 -11.56 15.88
N GLY A 73 22.37 -11.08 17.07
CA GLY A 73 22.53 -9.67 17.49
C GLY A 73 21.29 -8.76 17.56
N GLU A 74 20.55 -8.86 18.68
CA GLU A 74 19.62 -7.92 19.35
C GLU A 74 18.37 -7.32 18.60
N PRO A 75 17.18 -7.29 19.26
CA PRO A 75 15.88 -7.24 18.59
C PRO A 75 15.11 -5.93 18.85
N ILE A 76 14.70 -5.22 17.80
CA ILE A 76 13.68 -4.16 17.94
C ILE A 76 12.63 -4.28 16.81
N SER A 77 11.47 -4.81 17.22
CA SER A 77 10.11 -4.61 16.71
C SER A 77 9.80 -4.95 15.24
N GLN A 78 9.28 -6.17 15.04
CA GLN A 78 8.33 -6.63 14.00
C GLN A 78 8.14 -5.68 12.80
N GLN A 79 9.10 -5.68 11.88
CA GLN A 79 8.91 -5.31 10.47
C GLN A 79 10.20 -5.65 9.73
N VAL A 80 10.04 -6.09 8.48
CA VAL A 80 11.10 -6.42 7.51
C VAL A 80 11.53 -7.91 7.50
N LEU A 81 10.82 -8.68 6.66
CA LEU A 81 11.37 -9.68 5.74
C LEU A 81 12.60 -10.45 6.27
N SER A 82 12.40 -11.42 7.14
CA SER A 82 13.46 -12.29 7.62
C SER A 82 13.91 -13.27 6.54
N LYS A 83 15.07 -12.98 5.95
CA LYS A 83 16.11 -13.93 5.49
C LYS A 83 15.65 -15.18 4.70
N ILE A 84 14.87 -15.00 3.63
CA ILE A 84 15.00 -15.87 2.45
C ILE A 84 15.55 -15.03 1.30
N LYS A 85 16.74 -15.39 0.82
CA LYS A 85 17.32 -14.86 -0.41
C LYS A 85 16.55 -15.50 -1.57
N VAL A 86 15.41 -14.92 -1.96
CA VAL A 86 14.66 -15.39 -3.13
C VAL A 86 15.48 -15.01 -4.36
N GLY A 87 16.23 -15.97 -4.90
CA GLY A 87 16.98 -15.78 -6.14
C GLY A 87 16.04 -15.56 -7.33
N PRO A 88 16.55 -15.03 -8.47
CA PRO A 88 15.79 -14.69 -9.69
C PRO A 88 15.27 -15.92 -10.46
N SER A 89 14.82 -16.98 -9.76
CA SER A 89 14.11 -18.09 -10.37
C SER A 89 12.84 -17.53 -11.01
N SER A 90 12.74 -17.72 -12.32
CA SER A 90 11.71 -17.18 -13.22
C SER A 90 10.28 -17.38 -12.74
N LEU A 91 10.01 -18.37 -11.89
CA LEU A 91 8.65 -18.76 -11.49
C LEU A 91 7.99 -17.78 -10.51
N ALA A 92 8.73 -17.21 -9.55
CA ALA A 92 8.17 -16.20 -8.64
C ALA A 92 7.95 -14.86 -9.36
N LEU A 93 8.82 -14.52 -10.31
CA LEU A 93 8.65 -13.35 -11.15
C LEU A 93 7.44 -13.53 -12.09
N LEU A 94 7.30 -14.70 -12.71
CA LEU A 94 6.16 -15.05 -13.57
C LEU A 94 4.84 -15.08 -12.80
N ALA A 95 4.84 -15.63 -11.59
CA ALA A 95 3.67 -15.57 -10.72
C ALA A 95 3.32 -14.13 -10.37
N LYS A 96 4.31 -13.30 -10.00
CA LYS A 96 4.08 -11.88 -9.71
C LYS A 96 3.57 -11.09 -10.92
N THR A 97 4.09 -11.33 -12.12
CA THR A 97 3.61 -10.68 -13.34
C THR A 97 2.20 -11.12 -13.71
N ALA A 98 1.91 -12.43 -13.63
CA ALA A 98 0.57 -12.96 -13.88
C ALA A 98 -0.45 -12.40 -12.86
N LEU A 99 -0.06 -12.24 -11.61
CA LEU A 99 -0.87 -11.58 -10.58
C LEU A 99 -1.14 -10.11 -10.92
N MET A 100 -0.10 -9.36 -11.29
CA MET A 100 -0.24 -7.96 -11.68
C MET A 100 -1.19 -7.79 -12.88
N GLU A 101 -1.02 -8.58 -13.94
CA GLU A 101 -1.89 -8.56 -15.13
C GLU A 101 -3.34 -8.89 -14.77
N SER A 102 -3.55 -9.85 -13.86
CA SER A 102 -4.89 -10.23 -13.40
C SER A 102 -5.55 -9.13 -12.57
N VAL A 103 -4.78 -8.42 -11.74
CA VAL A 103 -5.27 -7.25 -10.98
C VAL A 103 -5.59 -6.09 -11.92
N GLU A 104 -4.77 -5.83 -12.93
CA GLU A 104 -5.01 -4.81 -13.96
C GLU A 104 -6.28 -5.10 -14.77
N MET A 105 -6.55 -6.37 -15.09
CA MET A 105 -7.80 -6.81 -15.71
C MET A 105 -9.02 -6.47 -14.83
N GLY A 106 -8.94 -6.69 -13.52
CA GLY A 106 -9.98 -6.30 -12.57
C GLY A 106 -10.19 -4.80 -12.46
N GLN A 107 -9.16 -3.97 -12.71
CA GLN A 107 -9.30 -2.51 -12.70
C GLN A 107 -9.96 -1.93 -13.95
N SER A 108 -9.97 -2.68 -15.05
CA SER A 108 -10.41 -2.24 -16.37
C SER A 108 -11.72 -2.88 -16.85
N THR A 109 -12.16 -3.98 -16.21
CA THR A 109 -13.28 -4.83 -16.67
C THR A 109 -14.37 -4.95 -15.59
N GLU A 110 -15.65 -5.00 -15.99
CA GLU A 110 -16.78 -5.13 -15.05
C GLU A 110 -16.95 -6.56 -14.49
N MET A 111 -17.38 -6.67 -13.22
CA MET A 111 -17.56 -7.95 -12.50
C MET A 111 -18.47 -8.96 -13.23
N GLN A 112 -19.47 -8.48 -13.98
CA GLN A 112 -20.42 -9.33 -14.71
C GLN A 112 -19.78 -10.02 -15.92
N GLU A 113 -18.81 -9.38 -16.57
CA GLU A 113 -18.12 -9.90 -17.75
C GLU A 113 -17.05 -10.93 -17.34
N LEU A 114 -16.36 -10.69 -16.22
CA LEU A 114 -15.43 -11.66 -15.62
C LEU A 114 -16.12 -12.95 -15.15
N LYS A 115 -17.34 -12.86 -14.60
CA LYS A 115 -18.11 -14.05 -14.21
C LYS A 115 -18.44 -14.95 -15.40
N LYS A 116 -18.85 -14.36 -16.53
CA LYS A 116 -19.10 -15.12 -17.76
C LYS A 116 -17.84 -15.83 -18.28
N LEU A 117 -16.68 -15.17 -18.23
CA LEU A 117 -15.40 -15.78 -18.63
C LEU A 117 -14.98 -16.95 -17.73
N VAL A 118 -15.28 -16.90 -16.44
CA VAL A 118 -15.05 -18.01 -15.51
C VAL A 118 -15.99 -19.18 -15.79
N ASP A 119 -17.25 -18.90 -16.09
CA ASP A 119 -18.27 -19.92 -16.35
C ASP A 119 -18.10 -20.59 -17.74
N GLU A 120 -17.55 -19.89 -18.73
CA GLU A 120 -17.38 -20.39 -20.11
C GLU A 120 -16.08 -21.21 -20.32
N GLN A 121 -15.03 -21.03 -19.51
CA GLN A 121 -13.74 -21.73 -19.68
C GLN A 121 -13.60 -23.05 -18.89
N SER A 122 -14.61 -23.93 -19.01
CA SER A 122 -14.70 -25.22 -18.32
C SER A 122 -13.56 -26.23 -18.59
N GLU A 123 -12.60 -25.98 -19.51
CA GLU A 123 -11.52 -26.93 -19.83
C GLU A 123 -10.10 -26.50 -19.41
N MET A 124 -9.90 -25.27 -18.94
CA MET A 124 -8.59 -24.83 -18.43
C MET A 124 -8.78 -23.78 -17.34
N TYR A 125 -8.31 -24.08 -16.11
CA TYR A 125 -8.45 -23.22 -14.94
C TYR A 125 -8.17 -21.75 -15.28
N PRO A 126 -9.18 -20.86 -15.34
CA PRO A 126 -8.99 -19.47 -15.69
C PRO A 126 -8.45 -18.72 -14.46
N LEU A 127 -7.18 -18.98 -14.13
CA LEU A 127 -6.51 -18.43 -12.96
C LEU A 127 -6.55 -16.89 -12.97
N GLY A 128 -6.34 -16.27 -14.15
CA GLY A 128 -6.39 -14.82 -14.30
C GLY A 128 -7.75 -14.22 -13.92
N PRO A 129 -8.85 -14.60 -14.57
CA PRO A 129 -10.20 -14.14 -14.20
C PRO A 129 -10.58 -14.44 -12.74
N SER A 130 -10.16 -15.59 -12.20
CA SER A 130 -10.43 -15.96 -10.80
C SER A 130 -9.74 -14.99 -9.82
N ILE A 131 -8.50 -14.62 -10.12
CA ILE A 131 -7.73 -13.66 -9.31
C ILE A 131 -8.27 -12.25 -9.48
N ALA A 132 -8.69 -11.87 -10.68
CA ALA A 132 -9.36 -10.59 -10.93
C ALA A 132 -10.66 -10.46 -10.13
N LEU A 133 -11.49 -11.51 -10.09
CA LEU A 133 -12.71 -11.55 -9.27
C LEU A 133 -12.41 -11.48 -7.77
N ALA A 134 -11.38 -12.22 -7.31
CA ALA A 134 -10.95 -12.15 -5.92
C ALA A 134 -10.50 -10.73 -5.54
N TYR A 135 -9.71 -10.08 -6.40
CA TYR A 135 -9.30 -8.68 -6.22
C TYR A 135 -10.51 -7.74 -6.14
N LEU A 136 -11.48 -7.87 -7.04
CA LEU A 136 -12.70 -7.04 -7.00
C LEU A 136 -13.51 -7.25 -5.72
N SER A 137 -13.63 -8.49 -5.25
CA SER A 137 -14.31 -8.78 -3.98
C SER A 137 -13.59 -8.14 -2.80
N VAL A 138 -12.27 -8.29 -2.72
CA VAL A 138 -11.45 -7.69 -1.65
C VAL A 138 -11.46 -6.16 -1.74
N LEU A 139 -11.49 -5.60 -2.94
CA LEU A 139 -11.59 -4.16 -3.16
C LEU A 139 -12.87 -3.59 -2.56
N GLU A 140 -14.01 -4.24 -2.76
CA GLU A 140 -15.28 -3.79 -2.18
C GLU A 140 -15.23 -3.72 -0.64
N ASP A 141 -14.60 -4.72 -0.02
CA ASP A 141 -14.40 -4.74 1.43
C ASP A 141 -13.41 -3.65 1.88
N CYS A 142 -12.33 -3.44 1.13
CA CYS A 142 -11.36 -2.38 1.38
C CYS A 142 -11.98 -0.99 1.25
N GLU A 143 -12.86 -0.76 0.27
CA GLU A 143 -13.56 0.51 0.11
C GLU A 143 -14.43 0.83 1.33
N LYS A 144 -15.21 -0.15 1.81
CA LYS A 144 -16.01 -0.01 3.04
C LYS A 144 -15.12 0.26 4.25
N HIS A 145 -14.01 -0.47 4.37
CA HIS A 145 -13.05 -0.30 5.46
C HIS A 145 -12.42 1.10 5.45
N CYS A 146 -11.81 1.51 4.33
CA CYS A 146 -11.17 2.82 4.19
C CYS A 146 -12.14 3.97 4.41
N PHE A 147 -13.39 3.83 3.94
CA PHE A 147 -14.42 4.83 4.17
C PHE A 147 -14.70 5.02 5.67
N ASN A 148 -14.94 3.92 6.40
CA ASN A 148 -15.21 3.96 7.83
C ASN A 148 -14.00 4.47 8.63
N GLU A 149 -12.80 4.01 8.28
CA GLU A 149 -11.55 4.46 8.89
C GLU A 149 -11.35 5.97 8.64
N GLY A 150 -11.61 6.45 7.42
CA GLY A 150 -11.54 7.87 7.08
C GLY A 150 -12.52 8.74 7.86
N LEU A 151 -13.75 8.27 8.08
CA LEU A 151 -14.72 8.94 8.95
C LEU A 151 -14.22 9.01 10.40
N GLU A 152 -13.63 7.94 10.90
CA GLU A 152 -13.07 7.92 12.25
C GLU A 152 -11.88 8.87 12.39
N VAL A 153 -10.94 8.85 11.45
CA VAL A 153 -9.79 9.78 11.43
C VAL A 153 -10.27 11.22 11.38
N LYS A 154 -11.29 11.52 10.56
CA LYS A 154 -11.92 12.84 10.52
C LYS A 154 -12.53 13.24 11.86
N ARG A 155 -13.23 12.32 12.54
CA ARG A 155 -13.79 12.53 13.89
C ARG A 155 -12.70 12.80 14.93
N LEU A 156 -11.52 12.20 14.79
CA LEU A 156 -10.37 12.38 15.67
C LEU A 156 -9.56 13.66 15.40
N GLY A 157 -9.95 14.48 14.42
CA GLY A 157 -9.29 15.75 14.09
C GLY A 157 -8.50 15.75 12.78
N GLY A 158 -8.51 14.65 12.03
CA GLY A 158 -7.87 14.56 10.71
C GLY A 158 -6.36 14.37 10.77
N LEU A 159 -5.67 14.70 9.67
CA LEU A 159 -4.22 14.56 9.56
C LEU A 159 -3.51 15.64 10.37
N HIS A 160 -2.58 15.20 11.23
CA HIS A 160 -1.68 16.09 11.96
C HIS A 160 -0.28 16.08 11.34
N VAL A 161 0.29 17.27 11.16
CA VAL A 161 1.61 17.44 10.52
C VAL A 161 2.53 18.20 11.45
N ILE A 162 3.68 17.57 11.75
CA ILE A 162 4.70 18.12 12.65
C ILE A 162 5.95 18.43 11.82
N GLY A 163 6.38 19.70 11.85
CA GLY A 163 7.66 20.11 11.29
C GLY A 163 8.75 20.01 12.35
N THR A 164 9.82 19.25 12.09
CA THR A 164 10.96 19.10 13.02
C THR A 164 11.95 20.25 12.94
N SER A 165 12.01 20.95 11.81
CA SER A 165 12.91 22.08 11.56
C SER A 165 12.28 23.05 10.56
N LEU A 166 12.66 24.32 10.64
CA LEU A 166 12.25 25.32 9.65
C LEU A 166 13.06 25.15 8.36
N HIS A 167 12.39 25.34 7.22
CA HIS A 167 13.07 25.38 5.94
C HIS A 167 13.68 26.77 5.68
N GLU A 168 14.62 26.86 4.73
CA GLU A 168 15.21 28.13 4.30
C GLU A 168 14.17 29.14 3.77
N SER A 169 13.00 28.66 3.35
CA SER A 169 11.91 29.48 2.81
C SER A 169 10.58 29.21 3.50
N ARG A 170 9.91 30.29 3.95
CA ARG A 170 8.54 30.25 4.49
C ARG A 170 7.52 29.66 3.50
N ARG A 171 7.77 29.75 2.20
CA ARG A 171 6.89 29.16 1.18
C ARG A 171 6.84 27.64 1.31
N ILE A 172 7.95 27.01 1.65
CA ILE A 172 8.07 25.56 1.82
C ILE A 172 7.32 25.12 3.08
N ASP A 173 7.51 25.82 4.20
CA ASP A 173 6.77 25.52 5.43
C ASP A 173 5.25 25.62 5.23
N ASN A 174 4.80 26.61 4.45
CA ASN A 174 3.38 26.78 4.14
C ASN A 174 2.83 25.65 3.25
N GLN A 175 3.66 25.00 2.41
CA GLN A 175 3.23 23.82 1.65
C GLN A 175 2.99 22.64 2.57
N VAL A 176 3.89 22.42 3.53
CA VAL A 176 3.76 21.33 4.52
C VAL A 176 2.51 21.52 5.38
N ARG A 177 2.22 22.75 5.83
CA ARG A 177 1.05 23.03 6.66
C ARG A 177 -0.29 22.80 5.95
N LYS A 178 -0.35 23.04 4.64
CA LYS A 178 -1.58 22.84 3.84
C LYS A 178 -2.06 21.39 3.81
N LEU A 179 -1.21 20.44 4.21
CA LEU A 179 -1.58 19.02 4.31
C LEU A 179 -2.46 18.70 5.52
N SER A 180 -2.53 19.58 6.53
CA SER A 180 -3.25 19.34 7.80
C SER A 180 -4.44 20.26 8.03
N THR A 181 -5.42 19.78 8.80
CA THR A 181 -6.41 20.65 9.49
C THR A 181 -5.75 21.17 10.78
N LEU A 182 -4.89 22.19 10.62
CA LEU A 182 -4.12 22.95 11.61
C LEU A 182 -4.34 22.68 13.12
N THR A 183 -3.25 22.37 13.82
CA THR A 183 -2.87 23.00 15.10
C THR A 183 -1.35 22.95 15.24
N VAL A 184 -0.65 24.06 14.97
CA VAL A 184 0.77 24.20 15.37
C VAL A 184 0.77 24.79 16.77
N ARG A 185 1.11 23.98 17.79
CA ARG A 185 1.53 24.55 19.07
C ARG A 185 2.90 25.19 18.83
N ARG A 186 2.95 26.52 18.98
CA ARG A 186 4.20 27.25 19.16
C ARG A 186 4.71 26.88 20.54
N GLU A 187 5.89 26.28 20.62
CA GLU A 187 6.75 26.44 21.79
C GLU A 187 7.55 27.75 21.63
#